data_AF-A0A679HJW3-F1
#
_entry.id   AF-A0A679HJW3-F1
#
_cell.length_a   1.000
_cell.length_b   1.000
_cell.length_c   1.000
_cell.angle_alpha   90.00
_cell.angle_beta   90.00
_cell.angle_gamma   90.00
#
_symmetry.space_group_name_H-M   'P 1'
#
loop_
_entity.id
_entity.type
_entity.pdbx_description
1 polymer ?
#
loop_
_entity_poly.entity_id
_entity_poly.type
_entity_poly.pdbx_seq_one_letter_code
_entity_poly.pdbx_strand_id
1 'polypeptide(L)' 'MDYKLSKKWFLSIYGKQNLDTRRYRGLSSEAIPTTLGSDIVLKVGKGWKLKTGVQYQYNTIQKRWEWVPQICISYEW' A
#
# COMPACT_ATOMS: atom_id res chain seq x y z
N MET A 1 4.81 -4.62 8.71
CA MET A 1 5.95 -5.50 8.99
C MET A 1 6.94 -5.34 7.86
N ASP A 2 8.16 -4.91 8.17
CA ASP A 2 9.18 -4.64 7.16
C ASP A 2 10.32 -5.65 7.29
N TYR A 3 10.71 -6.23 6.16
CA TYR A 3 11.71 -7.27 6.02
C TYR A 3 12.81 -6.80 5.09
N LYS A 4 14.05 -6.85 5.57
CA LYS A 4 15.23 -6.59 4.75
C LYS A 4 15.72 -7.90 4.14
N LEU A 5 15.45 -8.09 2.85
CA LEU A 5 15.85 -9.30 2.11
C LEU A 5 17.34 -9.23 1.71
N SER A 6 17.85 -8.04 1.39
CA SER A 6 19.28 -7.82 1.11
C SER A 6 19.68 -6.36 1.36
N LYS A 7 20.90 -5.97 0.95
CA LYS A 7 21.32 -4.55 0.97
C LYS A 7 20.45 -3.66 0.07
N LYS A 8 19.89 -4.22 -1.02
CA LYS A 8 19.12 -3.48 -2.03
C LYS A 8 17.62 -3.78 -2.01
N TRP A 9 17.21 -4.92 -1.48
CA TRP A 9 15.84 -5.41 -1.53
C TRP A 9 15.16 -5.38 -0.16
N PHE A 10 13.96 -4.79 -0.11
CA PHE A 10 13.13 -4.70 1.08
C PHE A 10 11.71 -5.15 0.73
N LEU A 11 11.07 -5.87 1.63
CA LEU A 11 9.68 -6.31 1.53
C LEU A 11 8.90 -5.70 2.69
N SER A 12 7.76 -5.08 2.43
CA SER A 12 6.81 -4.63 3.44
C SER A 12 5.53 -5.44 3.29
N ILE A 13 5.00 -5.96 4.39
CA ILE A 13 3.66 -6.55 4.47
C ILE A 13 2.89 -5.73 5.49
N TYR A 14 1.76 -5.16 5.09
CA TYR A 14 1.00 -4.25 5.92
C TYR A 14 -0.49 -4.58 5.88
N GLY A 15 -1.15 -4.21 6.98
CA GLY A 15 -2.59 -4.18 7.09
C GLY A 15 -3.00 -2.89 7.76
N LYS A 16 -4.02 -2.22 7.22
CA LYS A 16 -4.61 -1.04 7.83
C LYS A 16 -6.11 -1.26 7.95
N GLN A 17 -6.64 -0.98 9.13
CA GLN A 17 -8.07 -0.97 9.38
C GLN A 17 -8.48 0.45 9.74
N ASN A 18 -9.37 1.04 8.94
CA ASN A 18 -9.99 2.32 9.26
C ASN A 18 -11.22 2.05 10.14
N LEU A 19 -11.06 2.20 11.45
CA LEU A 19 -12.15 2.04 12.43
C LEU A 19 -13.08 3.27 12.49
N ASP A 20 -12.69 4.39 11.87
CA ASP A 20 -13.38 5.67 11.96
C ASP A 20 -14.40 5.90 10.82
N THR A 21 -15.08 4.83 10.39
CA THR A 21 -16.10 4.88 9.31
C THR A 21 -17.33 5.71 9.69
N ARG A 22 -17.58 5.95 10.99
CA ARG A 22 -18.71 6.76 11.49
C ARG A 22 -18.50 8.27 11.42
N ARG A 23 -17.26 8.76 11.39
CA ARG A 23 -16.93 10.20 11.36
C ARG A 23 -16.51 10.71 9.98
N TYR A 24 -16.41 9.82 9.01
CA TYR A 24 -16.04 10.17 7.65
C TYR A 24 -17.20 10.93 6.98
N ARG A 25 -17.06 12.26 6.83
CA ARG A 25 -18.05 13.14 6.18
C ARG A 25 -17.95 13.15 4.64
N GLY A 26 -16.99 12.44 4.05
CA GLY A 26 -16.85 12.25 2.61
C GLY A 26 -17.78 11.17 2.06
N LEU A 27 -17.73 10.92 0.74
CA LEU A 27 -18.49 9.83 0.12
C LEU A 27 -18.13 8.49 0.78
N SER A 28 -19.11 7.61 0.98
CA SER A 28 -18.88 6.24 1.49
C SER A 28 -17.80 5.47 0.72
N SER A 29 -17.55 5.88 -0.53
CA SER A 29 -16.45 5.44 -1.41
C SER A 29 -15.04 5.67 -0.90
N GLU A 30 -14.83 6.74 -0.14
CA GLU A 30 -13.50 7.20 0.30
C GLU A 30 -13.08 6.52 1.61
N ALA A 31 -14.04 5.95 2.34
CA ALA A 31 -13.79 5.16 3.53
C ALA A 31 -13.38 3.75 3.12
N ILE A 32 -12.09 3.52 2.86
CA ILE A 32 -11.54 2.18 2.66
C ILE A 32 -11.45 1.50 4.03
N PRO A 33 -12.30 0.51 4.35
CA PRO A 33 -12.48 0.05 5.72
C PRO A 33 -11.31 -0.83 6.20
N THR A 34 -10.78 -1.65 5.29
CA THR A 34 -9.66 -2.55 5.56
C THR A 34 -8.83 -2.70 4.29
N THR A 35 -7.52 -2.57 4.43
CA THR A 35 -6.54 -2.86 3.38
C THR A 35 -5.50 -3.83 3.90
N LEU A 36 -5.07 -4.74 3.03
CA LEU A 36 -3.94 -5.62 3.24
C LEU A 36 -3.06 -5.49 2.01
N GLY A 37 -1.76 -5.41 2.17
CA GLY A 37 -0.88 -5.23 1.03
C GLY A 37 0.53 -5.72 1.27
N SER A 38 1.23 -5.88 0.16
CA SER A 38 2.65 -6.20 0.15
C SER A 38 3.37 -5.36 -0.88
N ASP A 39 4.49 -4.78 -0.47
CA ASP A 39 5.35 -3.97 -1.32
C ASP A 39 6.75 -4.54 -1.35
N ILE A 40 7.39 -4.56 -2.52
CA ILE A 40 8.81 -4.78 -2.67
C ILE A 40 9.49 -3.49 -3.12
N VAL A 41 10.59 -3.14 -2.46
CA VAL A 41 11.38 -1.95 -2.76
C VAL A 41 12.78 -2.36 -3.16
N LEU A 42 13.19 -1.91 -4.34
CA LEU A 42 14.54 -2.01 -4.87
C LEU A 42 15.24 -0.65 -4.77
N LYS A 43 16.38 -0.60 -4.07
CA LYS A 43 17.28 0.55 -4.10
C LYS A 43 18.21 0.47 -5.31
N VAL A 44 18.16 1.49 -6.17
CA VAL A 44 18.97 1.61 -7.38
C VAL A 44 19.94 2.79 -7.22
N GLY A 45 21.25 2.55 -7.29
CA GLY A 45 22.25 3.62 -7.23
C GLY A 45 22.22 4.47 -5.93
N LYS A 46 22.77 5.69 -6.02
CA LYS A 46 22.75 6.68 -4.92
C LYS A 46 21.43 7.46 -4.97
N GLY A 47 20.45 7.01 -4.19
CA GLY A 47 19.21 7.77 -3.93
C GLY A 47 17.93 7.25 -4.61
N TRP A 48 18.01 6.48 -5.69
CA TRP A 48 16.80 6.00 -6.37
C TRP A 48 16.20 4.77 -5.67
N LYS A 49 14.87 4.75 -5.62
CA LYS A 49 14.07 3.61 -5.14
C LYS A 49 12.95 3.32 -6.13
N LEU A 50 12.83 2.06 -6.51
CA LEU A 50 11.68 1.52 -7.23
C LEU A 50 10.85 0.72 -6.24
N LYS A 51 9.59 1.09 -6.07
CA LYS A 51 8.62 0.38 -5.24
C LYS A 51 7.53 -0.20 -6.15
N THR A 52 7.27 -1.48 -6.00
CA THR A 52 6.12 -2.14 -6.63
C THR A 52 5.41 -3.01 -5.62
N GLY A 53 4.10 -3.13 -5.71
CA GLY A 53 3.30 -3.83 -4.72
C GLY A 53 1.89 -4.11 -5.18
N VAL A 54 1.18 -4.84 -4.35
CA VAL A 54 -0.25 -5.11 -4.53
C VAL A 54 -0.97 -4.85 -3.22
N GLN A 55 -2.08 -4.13 -3.32
CA GLN A 55 -2.98 -3.87 -2.21
C GLN A 55 -4.31 -4.56 -2.48
N TYR A 56 -4.75 -5.38 -1.54
CA TYR A 56 -6.09 -5.94 -1.47
C TYR A 56 -6.96 -5.06 -0.59
N GLN A 57 -8.05 -4.54 -1.16
CA GLN A 57 -8.94 -3.62 -0.47
C GLN A 57 -10.40 -3.94 -0.75
N TYR A 58 -11.27 -3.67 0.22
CA TYR A 58 -12.71 -3.82 0.04
C TYR A 58 -13.32 -2.53 -0.50
N ASN A 59 -13.93 -2.60 -1.67
CA ASN A 59 -14.67 -1.51 -2.28
C ASN A 59 -16.09 -1.48 -1.69
N THR A 60 -16.40 -0.41 -0.94
CA THR A 60 -17.68 -0.25 -0.25
C THR A 60 -18.84 0.11 -1.18
N ILE A 61 -18.59 0.78 -2.32
CA ILE A 61 -19.62 1.05 -3.33
C ILE A 61 -19.99 -0.24 -4.05
N GLN A 62 -18.99 -0.93 -4.59
CA GLN A 62 -19.21 -2.10 -5.44
C GLN A 62 -19.41 -3.38 -4.62
N LYS A 63 -19.26 -3.29 -3.29
CA LYS A 63 -19.38 -4.40 -2.33
C LYS A 63 -18.53 -5.61 -2.72
N ARG A 64 -17.30 -5.36 -3.20
CA ARG A 64 -16.39 -6.41 -3.66
C ARG A 64 -14.97 -6.11 -3.25
N TRP A 65 -14.18 -7.16 -3.15
CA TRP A 65 -12.74 -7.04 -2.95
C TRP A 65 -12.02 -6.78 -4.27
N GLU A 66 -11.04 -5.88 -4.23
CA GLU A 66 -10.28 -5.44 -5.39
C GLU A 66 -8.78 -5.53 -5.12
N TRP A 67 -8.05 -5.98 -6.15
CA TRP A 67 -6.59 -5.93 -6.19
C TRP A 67 -6.16 -4.65 -6.88
N VAL A 68 -5.37 -3.84 -6.19
CA VAL A 68 -4.86 -2.56 -6.68
C VAL A 68 -3.34 -2.67 -6.81
N PRO A 69 -2.80 -2.66 -8.04
CA PRO A 69 -1.36 -2.60 -8.23
C PRO A 69 -0.82 -1.23 -7.81
N GLN A 70 0.33 -1.23 -7.15
CA GLN A 70 1.03 -0.02 -6.74
C GLN A 70 2.40 0.01 -7.40
N ILE A 71 2.72 1.10 -8.10
CA ILE A 71 4.03 1.30 -8.73
C ILE A 71 4.46 2.73 -8.41
N CYS A 72 5.67 2.89 -7.90
CA CYS A 72 6.23 4.19 -7.54
C CYS A 72 7.74 4.20 -7.79
N ILE A 73 8.23 5.31 -8.32
CA ILE A 73 9.65 5.63 -8.42
C ILE A 73 9.89 6.86 -7.55
N SER A 74 10.88 6.79 -6.67
CA SER A 74 11.27 7.93 -5.83
C SER A 74 12.79 8.12 -5.84
N TYR A 75 13.20 9.35 -5.56
CA TYR A 75 14.59 9.74 -5.39
C TYR A 75 14.74 10.45 -4.05
N GLU A 76 15.71 10.01 -3.25
CA GLU A 76 16.09 10.64 -1.98
C GLU A 76 17.51 11.19 -2.11
N TRP A 77 17.67 12.48 -1.84
CA TRP A 77 18.95 13.20 -1.84
C TRP A 77 19.53 13.30 -0.42
#